data_AF-A0A023GAS5-F1
#
_entry.id   AF-A0A023GAS5-F1
#
_cell.length_a   1.000
_cell.length_b   1.000
_cell.length_c   1.000
_cell.angle_alpha   90.00
_cell.angle_beta   90.00
_cell.angle_gamma   90.00
#
_symmetry.space_group_name_H-M   'P 1'
#
loop_
_entity.id
_entity.type
_entity.pdbx_description
1 polymer ?
#
loop_
_entity_poly.entity_id
_entity_poly.type
_entity_poly.pdbx_seq_one_letter_code
_entity_poly.pdbx_strand_id
1 'polypeptide(L)'
;MKPPSMAGFQRDHCRSYAALSFLLLSLLHGAFADRNEYFNISSLCVGERHYPMYKRVDGAVLTSESENNVDCVLTFQTHSILQSFMLRFEKLALDCHDHLLIFDGAHALGNHKVNLSCQNMHSDVGTIFTQGNYVTLKYTTDSWSTQENGFKLIITAYKDISRLGLKCGDFECLNNFCIPSNLTCDGINHCGDNSDETSHALCIG
;
A
#
# COMPACT_ATOMS: atom_id res chain seq x y z
N MET A 1 16.41 70.09 53.49
CA MET A 1 16.23 68.78 54.16
C MET A 1 16.05 67.71 53.09
N LYS A 2 16.39 66.46 53.44
CA LYS A 2 16.76 65.28 52.62
C LYS A 2 15.68 64.84 51.56
N PRO A 3 16.05 64.09 50.49
CA PRO A 3 15.36 63.89 49.19
C PRO A 3 14.76 62.45 49.05
N PRO A 4 14.70 61.77 47.87
CA PRO A 4 14.00 62.00 46.58
C PRO A 4 13.00 60.85 46.25
N SER A 5 12.30 60.88 45.10
CA SER A 5 11.87 59.64 44.39
C SER A 5 11.56 59.90 42.90
N MET A 6 12.12 59.04 42.06
CA MET A 6 12.05 59.00 40.60
C MET A 6 10.84 58.20 40.11
N ALA A 7 10.36 58.48 38.90
CA ALA A 7 9.95 57.41 37.98
C ALA A 7 10.07 57.90 36.53
N GLY A 8 10.82 57.11 35.75
CA GLY A 8 11.18 57.39 34.38
C GLY A 8 10.31 56.69 33.32
N PHE A 9 10.47 57.24 32.14
CA PHE A 9 10.08 56.86 30.79
C PHE A 9 10.48 55.43 30.39
N GLN A 10 9.58 54.68 29.71
CA GLN A 10 10.00 53.54 28.88
C GLN A 10 9.06 53.35 27.67
N ARG A 11 9.67 53.37 26.49
CA ARG A 11 9.08 53.26 25.14
C ARG A 11 8.99 51.81 24.66
N ASP A 12 8.01 51.60 23.79
CA ASP A 12 7.63 50.36 23.10
C ASP A 12 8.74 49.69 22.30
N HIS A 13 9.02 48.41 22.58
CA HIS A 13 9.72 47.49 21.68
C HIS A 13 9.31 46.03 21.99
N CYS A 14 8.20 45.57 21.40
CA CYS A 14 7.85 44.14 21.45
C CYS A 14 7.01 43.75 20.23
N ARG A 15 7.64 43.57 19.06
CA ARG A 15 6.93 43.04 17.87
C ARG A 15 7.81 42.44 16.77
N SER A 16 8.94 41.80 17.12
CA SER A 16 9.82 41.23 16.08
C SER A 16 10.49 39.88 16.40
N TYR A 17 9.96 39.10 17.35
CA TYR A 17 10.48 37.75 17.65
C TYR A 17 9.52 36.60 17.33
N ALA A 18 8.24 36.88 17.07
CA ALA A 18 7.23 35.83 16.82
C ALA A 18 7.25 35.27 15.38
N ALA A 19 7.82 35.98 14.41
CA ALA A 19 7.82 35.54 13.01
C ALA A 19 8.94 34.54 12.68
N LEU A 20 10.07 34.60 13.39
CA LEU A 20 11.23 33.73 13.16
C LEU A 20 11.06 32.31 13.74
N SER A 21 10.23 32.15 14.78
CA SER A 21 9.92 30.82 15.35
C SER A 21 8.95 30.01 14.47
N PHE A 22 8.06 30.66 13.73
CA PHE A 22 7.14 29.98 12.80
C PHE A 22 7.85 29.43 11.55
N LEU A 23 8.85 30.14 11.03
CA LEU A 23 9.63 29.70 9.86
C LEU A 23 10.53 28.47 10.15
N LEU A 24 10.94 28.28 11.40
CA LEU A 24 11.70 27.10 11.84
C LEU A 24 10.81 25.87 12.08
N LEU A 25 9.53 26.04 12.46
CA LEU A 25 8.58 24.92 12.56
C LEU A 25 8.10 24.40 11.20
N SER A 26 8.10 25.22 10.15
CA SER A 26 7.71 24.80 8.81
C SER A 26 8.73 23.89 8.10
N LEU A 27 9.98 23.84 8.58
CA LEU A 27 11.05 23.03 7.99
C LEU A 27 11.16 21.60 8.58
N LEU A 28 10.31 21.24 9.55
CA LEU A 28 10.26 19.90 10.15
C LEU A 28 9.13 19.02 9.62
N HIS A 29 8.33 19.52 8.68
CA HIS A 29 7.46 18.65 7.88
C HIS A 29 8.33 18.00 6.81
N GLY A 30 9.15 17.04 7.25
CA GLY A 30 9.65 16.01 6.34
C GLY A 30 8.43 15.52 5.58
N ALA A 31 8.44 15.66 4.26
CA ALA A 31 7.52 14.95 3.42
C ALA A 31 7.70 13.48 3.78
N PHE A 32 6.78 12.92 4.57
CA PHE A 32 6.58 11.47 4.61
C PHE A 32 6.18 11.13 3.18
N ALA A 33 7.18 10.80 2.35
CA ALA A 33 6.91 10.18 1.07
C ALA A 33 6.07 8.95 1.38
N ASP A 34 4.89 8.89 0.78
CA ASP A 34 3.96 7.78 0.97
C ASP A 34 4.70 6.48 0.63
N ARG A 35 4.87 5.61 1.62
CA ARG A 35 5.71 4.40 1.52
C ARG A 35 5.06 3.32 0.66
N ASN A 36 3.73 3.40 0.54
CA ASN A 36 2.86 2.49 -0.19
C ASN A 36 2.25 3.14 -1.42
N GLU A 37 2.11 2.36 -2.48
CA GLU A 37 1.30 2.77 -3.64
C GLU A 37 -0.17 2.39 -3.42
N TYR A 38 -1.04 3.40 -3.35
CA TYR A 38 -2.48 3.21 -3.21
C TYR A 38 -3.19 3.32 -4.55
N PHE A 39 -3.99 2.30 -4.85
CA PHE A 39 -4.72 2.18 -6.09
C PHE A 39 -6.20 1.95 -5.81
N ASN A 40 -7.05 2.77 -6.42
CA ASN A 40 -8.49 2.57 -6.40
C ASN A 40 -8.95 2.10 -7.79
N ILE A 41 -9.73 1.02 -7.85
CA ILE A 41 -10.25 0.44 -9.09
C ILE A 41 -11.01 1.48 -9.91
N SER A 42 -11.86 2.30 -9.29
CA SER A 42 -12.58 3.38 -9.98
C SER A 42 -11.67 4.38 -10.70
N SER A 43 -10.43 4.59 -10.22
CA SER A 43 -9.46 5.50 -10.84
C SER A 43 -8.60 4.81 -11.89
N LEU A 44 -8.26 3.53 -11.66
CA LEU A 44 -7.39 2.76 -12.55
C LEU A 44 -8.13 2.25 -13.79
N CYS A 45 -9.43 1.99 -13.66
CA CYS A 45 -10.22 1.25 -14.65
C CYS A 45 -11.16 2.14 -15.47
N VAL A 46 -11.02 3.48 -15.42
CA VAL A 46 -11.84 4.42 -16.20
C VAL A 46 -11.09 4.91 -17.44
N GLY A 47 -11.71 4.72 -18.62
CA GLY A 47 -11.33 5.31 -19.91
C GLY A 47 -10.74 4.32 -20.93
N GLU A 48 -10.88 4.64 -22.22
CA GLU A 48 -10.29 3.91 -23.37
C GLU A 48 -8.76 4.07 -23.42
N ARG A 49 -8.04 3.65 -22.37
CA ARG A 49 -6.57 3.58 -22.44
C ARG A 49 -6.16 2.21 -22.91
N HIS A 50 -6.14 2.12 -24.24
CA HIS A 50 -5.44 1.12 -25.02
C HIS A 50 -4.02 0.90 -24.43
N TYR A 51 -3.71 -0.34 -24.06
CA TYR A 51 -2.45 -0.89 -23.54
C TYR A 51 -2.37 -1.14 -22.02
N PRO A 52 -2.00 -2.37 -21.61
CA PRO A 52 -1.76 -2.67 -20.20
C PRO A 52 -0.55 -1.87 -19.72
N MET A 53 -0.79 -0.95 -18.79
CA MET A 53 0.28 -0.25 -18.09
C MET A 53 0.86 -1.21 -17.06
N TYR A 54 1.97 -1.87 -17.38
CA TYR A 54 2.75 -2.59 -16.37
C TYR A 54 3.17 -1.59 -15.29
N LYS A 55 2.78 -1.83 -14.05
CA LYS A 55 3.20 -1.03 -12.91
C LYS A 55 4.24 -1.79 -12.12
N ARG A 56 5.42 -1.19 -11.95
CA ARG A 56 6.44 -1.75 -11.06
C ARG A 56 6.17 -1.29 -9.66
N VAL A 57 6.07 -2.23 -8.72
CA VAL A 57 5.75 -1.94 -7.32
C VAL A 57 6.54 -2.86 -6.41
N ASP A 58 6.95 -2.31 -5.27
CA ASP A 58 7.49 -3.09 -4.14
C ASP A 58 6.35 -3.58 -3.24
N GLY A 59 5.38 -2.71 -2.97
CA GLY A 59 4.14 -3.02 -2.26
C GLY A 59 3.04 -2.08 -2.76
N ALA A 60 1.81 -2.57 -2.79
CA ALA A 60 0.66 -1.73 -3.14
C ALA A 60 -0.63 -2.21 -2.47
N VAL A 61 -1.53 -1.25 -2.24
CA VAL A 61 -2.87 -1.49 -1.71
C VAL A 61 -3.90 -1.15 -2.78
N LEU A 62 -4.62 -2.16 -3.23
CA LEU A 62 -5.69 -2.04 -4.21
C LEU A 62 -7.04 -2.07 -3.50
N THR A 63 -7.89 -1.10 -3.81
CA THR A 63 -9.22 -0.95 -3.22
C THR A 63 -10.30 -0.92 -4.29
N SER A 64 -11.39 -1.62 -4.02
CA SER A 64 -12.64 -1.59 -4.78
C SER A 64 -13.78 -1.28 -3.82
N GLU A 65 -14.65 -0.37 -4.24
CA GLU A 65 -15.78 0.17 -3.48
C GLU A 65 -17.03 0.20 -4.36
N SER A 66 -17.59 -0.99 -4.62
CA SER A 66 -18.90 -1.17 -5.25
C SER A 66 -19.00 -0.64 -6.69
N GLU A 67 -17.95 -0.85 -7.49
CA GLU A 67 -17.93 -0.41 -8.89
C GLU A 67 -18.81 -1.26 -9.82
N ASN A 68 -19.55 -0.60 -10.70
CA ASN A 68 -20.41 -1.24 -11.70
C ASN A 68 -19.82 -1.12 -13.12
N ASN A 69 -20.08 -2.13 -13.95
CA ASN A 69 -19.70 -2.20 -15.36
C ASN A 69 -18.19 -2.06 -15.60
N VAL A 70 -17.39 -2.62 -14.70
CA VAL A 70 -15.93 -2.66 -14.85
C VAL A 70 -15.54 -3.86 -15.72
N ASP A 71 -14.66 -3.66 -16.70
CA ASP A 71 -13.86 -4.73 -17.32
C ASP A 71 -12.41 -4.25 -17.38
N CYS A 72 -11.63 -4.67 -16.39
CA CYS A 72 -10.33 -4.08 -16.11
C CYS A 72 -9.25 -5.14 -16.01
N VAL A 73 -8.13 -4.93 -16.69
CA VAL A 73 -6.94 -5.77 -16.61
C VAL A 73 -5.76 -4.93 -16.12
N LEU A 74 -5.22 -5.30 -14.97
CA LEU A 74 -4.09 -4.64 -14.32
C LEU A 74 -2.92 -5.61 -14.21
N THR A 75 -1.72 -5.20 -14.61
CA THR A 75 -0.53 -6.02 -14.47
C THR A 75 0.53 -5.32 -13.64
N PHE A 76 1.03 -6.02 -12.62
CA PHE A 76 2.12 -5.56 -11.77
C PHE A 76 3.37 -6.40 -12.01
N GLN A 77 4.52 -5.76 -11.84
CA GLN A 77 5.83 -6.36 -11.97
C GLN A 77 6.67 -6.00 -10.73
N THR A 78 7.43 -6.94 -10.19
CA THR A 78 8.43 -6.62 -9.15
C THR A 78 9.63 -5.89 -9.76
N HIS A 79 10.44 -5.22 -8.93
CA HIS A 79 11.68 -4.57 -9.40
C HIS A 79 12.79 -5.58 -9.78
N SER A 80 12.73 -6.81 -9.26
CA SER A 80 13.70 -7.86 -9.53
C SER A 80 13.04 -9.16 -9.98
N ILE A 81 13.63 -9.81 -10.98
CA ILE A 81 13.23 -11.15 -11.44
C ILE A 81 13.37 -12.24 -10.37
N LEU A 82 14.12 -11.98 -9.30
CA LEU A 82 14.29 -12.89 -8.16
C LEU A 82 13.17 -12.74 -7.11
N GLN A 83 12.29 -11.76 -7.28
CA GLN A 83 11.12 -11.56 -6.42
C GLN A 83 9.88 -12.17 -7.06
N SER A 84 8.96 -12.58 -6.20
CA SER A 84 7.60 -12.98 -6.53
C SER A 84 6.62 -12.07 -5.78
N PHE A 85 5.33 -12.18 -6.08
CA PHE A 85 4.28 -11.48 -5.36
C PHE A 85 3.60 -12.37 -4.34
N MET A 86 3.39 -11.81 -3.15
CA MET A 86 2.46 -12.28 -2.16
C MET A 86 1.21 -11.40 -2.22
N LEU A 87 0.04 -12.01 -2.29
CA LEU A 87 -1.25 -11.34 -2.38
C LEU A 87 -2.10 -11.74 -1.18
N ARG A 88 -2.65 -10.74 -0.47
CA ARG A 88 -3.46 -10.94 0.72
C ARG A 88 -4.62 -9.97 0.74
N PHE A 89 -5.84 -10.49 0.94
CA PHE A 89 -7.00 -9.63 1.13
C PHE A 89 -7.07 -9.20 2.60
N GLU A 90 -7.57 -7.99 2.87
CA GLU A 90 -8.05 -7.58 4.20
C GLU A 90 -9.57 -7.46 4.21
N LYS A 91 -10.15 -7.19 3.04
CA LYS A 91 -11.58 -7.27 2.75
C LYS A 91 -11.74 -8.00 1.43
N LEU A 92 -12.72 -8.90 1.37
CA LEU A 92 -13.19 -9.52 0.13
C LEU A 92 -14.69 -9.80 0.28
N ALA A 93 -15.50 -9.09 -0.50
CA ALA A 93 -16.94 -9.32 -0.61
C ALA A 93 -17.36 -8.94 -2.03
N LEU A 94 -17.44 -9.90 -2.94
CA LEU A 94 -17.84 -9.64 -4.33
C LEU A 94 -19.31 -9.95 -4.55
N ASP A 95 -19.93 -9.34 -5.57
CA ASP A 95 -21.21 -9.83 -6.07
C ASP A 95 -21.03 -11.23 -6.71
N CYS A 96 -22.12 -11.99 -6.85
CA CYS A 96 -22.07 -13.32 -7.44
C CYS A 96 -21.88 -13.32 -8.96
N HIS A 97 -22.16 -12.21 -9.63
CA HIS A 97 -21.87 -12.03 -11.06
C HIS A 97 -20.51 -11.37 -11.30
N ASP A 98 -19.92 -10.80 -10.25
CA ASP A 98 -18.57 -10.25 -10.28
C ASP A 98 -17.52 -11.35 -10.24
N HIS A 99 -16.43 -11.11 -10.94
CA HIS A 99 -15.28 -12.00 -10.97
C HIS A 99 -13.97 -11.22 -10.85
N LEU A 100 -13.15 -11.63 -9.87
CA LEU A 100 -11.75 -11.24 -9.77
C LEU A 100 -10.86 -12.45 -10.09
N LEU A 101 -10.24 -12.42 -11.26
CA LEU A 101 -9.30 -13.44 -11.72
C LEU A 101 -7.86 -13.00 -11.45
N ILE A 102 -7.05 -13.91 -10.92
CA ILE A 102 -5.63 -13.68 -10.65
C ILE A 102 -4.81 -14.61 -11.52
N PHE A 103 -3.89 -14.05 -12.30
CA PHE A 103 -2.97 -14.78 -13.18
C PHE A 103 -1.53 -14.64 -12.68
N ASP A 104 -0.82 -15.77 -12.61
CA ASP A 104 0.61 -15.85 -12.29
C ASP A 104 1.45 -15.56 -13.54
N GLY A 105 1.40 -14.32 -14.01
CA GLY A 105 2.03 -13.92 -15.27
C GLY A 105 1.68 -12.51 -15.71
N ALA A 106 2.27 -12.08 -16.83
CA ALA A 106 2.19 -10.72 -17.36
C ALA A 106 0.89 -10.42 -18.15
N HIS A 107 0.04 -11.42 -18.39
CA HIS A 107 -1.15 -11.28 -19.21
C HIS A 107 -2.34 -12.07 -18.64
N ALA A 108 -3.56 -11.60 -18.91
CA ALA A 108 -4.81 -12.27 -18.58
C ALA A 108 -5.19 -13.31 -19.66
N LEU A 109 -4.27 -14.22 -19.97
CA LEU A 109 -4.44 -15.25 -21.01
C LEU A 109 -4.20 -16.65 -20.43
N GLY A 110 -5.04 -17.61 -20.81
CA GLY A 110 -4.93 -19.00 -20.38
C GLY A 110 -5.56 -19.26 -19.00
N ASN A 111 -4.97 -20.19 -18.25
CA ASN A 111 -5.49 -20.59 -16.94
C ASN A 111 -5.18 -19.52 -15.89
N HIS A 112 -6.20 -19.13 -15.14
CA HIS A 112 -6.04 -18.31 -13.95
C HIS A 112 -5.56 -19.16 -12.77
N LYS A 113 -4.82 -18.53 -11.86
CA LYS A 113 -4.41 -19.13 -10.59
C LYS A 113 -5.58 -19.19 -9.60
N VAL A 114 -6.43 -18.15 -9.60
CA VAL A 114 -7.59 -18.02 -8.72
C VAL A 114 -8.73 -17.33 -9.49
N ASN A 115 -9.96 -17.74 -9.23
CA ASN A 115 -11.19 -17.08 -9.65
C ASN A 115 -12.06 -16.84 -8.42
N LEU A 116 -12.22 -15.58 -8.05
CA LEU A 116 -12.97 -15.17 -6.87
C LEU A 116 -14.31 -14.56 -7.28
N SER A 117 -15.35 -14.92 -6.54
CA SER A 117 -16.70 -14.34 -6.61
C SER A 117 -17.34 -14.37 -5.21
N CYS A 118 -18.64 -14.15 -5.08
CA CYS A 118 -19.36 -14.09 -3.79
C CYS A 118 -19.25 -15.36 -2.92
N GLN A 119 -18.88 -16.50 -3.51
CA GLN A 119 -18.70 -17.76 -2.79
C GLN A 119 -17.40 -17.79 -1.97
N ASN A 120 -16.49 -16.84 -2.22
CA ASN A 120 -15.19 -16.78 -1.59
C ASN A 120 -15.18 -15.64 -0.56
N MET A 121 -14.88 -15.98 0.71
CA MET A 121 -14.60 -14.99 1.74
C MET A 121 -13.09 -14.83 1.93
N HIS A 122 -12.64 -13.69 2.46
CA HIS A 122 -11.22 -13.47 2.76
C HIS A 122 -10.60 -14.61 3.59
N SER A 123 -11.34 -15.13 4.58
CA SER A 123 -10.90 -16.26 5.43
C SER A 123 -10.57 -17.53 4.65
N ASP A 124 -11.20 -17.72 3.48
CA ASP A 124 -11.14 -18.96 2.72
C ASP A 124 -10.05 -18.93 1.64
N VAL A 125 -9.70 -17.73 1.14
CA VAL A 125 -8.70 -17.56 0.08
C VAL A 125 -7.27 -17.73 0.62
N GLY A 126 -7.02 -17.29 1.85
CA GLY A 126 -5.69 -17.26 2.43
C GLY A 126 -4.71 -16.38 1.63
N THR A 127 -3.40 -16.65 1.80
CA THR A 127 -2.34 -15.94 1.07
C THR A 127 -2.05 -16.60 -0.26
N ILE A 128 -2.05 -15.82 -1.34
CA ILE A 128 -1.75 -16.29 -2.69
C ILE A 128 -0.32 -15.88 -3.06
N PHE A 129 0.48 -16.82 -3.55
CA PHE A 129 1.87 -16.57 -3.96
C PHE A 129 2.06 -16.81 -5.45
N THR A 130 2.68 -15.87 -6.17
CA THR A 130 3.10 -16.09 -7.55
C THR A 130 4.41 -16.86 -7.62
N GLN A 131 4.64 -17.56 -8.74
CA GLN A 131 5.92 -18.18 -9.05
C GLN A 131 6.84 -17.20 -9.77
N GLY A 132 6.28 -16.35 -10.63
CA GLY A 132 7.02 -15.35 -11.38
C GLY A 132 7.01 -13.97 -10.73
N ASN A 133 7.74 -13.07 -11.39
CA ASN A 133 7.92 -11.67 -11.02
C ASN A 133 6.79 -10.75 -11.54
N TYR A 134 5.71 -11.35 -12.07
CA TYR A 134 4.53 -10.66 -12.61
C TYR A 134 3.27 -11.22 -11.98
N VAL A 135 2.27 -10.36 -11.81
CA VAL A 135 0.89 -10.76 -11.51
C VAL A 135 -0.06 -9.93 -12.34
N THR A 136 -1.08 -10.57 -12.91
CA THR A 136 -2.16 -9.88 -13.64
C THR A 136 -3.48 -10.13 -12.96
N LEU A 137 -4.23 -9.07 -12.72
CA LEU A 137 -5.57 -9.08 -12.17
C LEU A 137 -6.55 -8.74 -13.29
N LYS A 138 -7.60 -9.54 -13.46
CA LYS A 138 -8.75 -9.17 -14.27
C LYS A 138 -9.96 -9.05 -13.37
N TYR A 139 -10.52 -7.85 -13.25
CA TYR A 139 -11.73 -7.60 -12.48
C TYR A 139 -12.86 -7.21 -13.42
N THR A 140 -13.94 -7.98 -13.38
CA THR A 140 -15.15 -7.73 -14.17
C THR A 140 -16.35 -7.65 -13.26
N THR A 141 -17.14 -6.58 -13.40
CA THR A 141 -18.38 -6.38 -12.65
C THR A 141 -19.58 -6.20 -13.56
N ASP A 142 -20.76 -6.55 -13.03
CA ASP A 142 -22.02 -6.33 -13.74
C ASP A 142 -22.57 -4.91 -13.48
N SER A 143 -23.83 -4.67 -13.83
CA SER A 143 -24.45 -3.35 -13.65
C SER A 143 -24.87 -3.04 -12.21
N TRP A 144 -24.65 -3.94 -11.25
CA TRP A 144 -25.19 -3.84 -9.90
C TRP A 144 -24.24 -4.36 -8.80
N SER A 145 -23.81 -3.42 -7.94
CA SER A 145 -23.07 -3.70 -6.71
C SER A 145 -23.75 -2.99 -5.53
N THR A 146 -23.74 -3.64 -4.36
CA THR A 146 -24.15 -3.05 -3.08
C THR A 146 -22.96 -2.38 -2.39
N GLN A 147 -23.20 -1.47 -1.44
CA GLN A 147 -22.14 -0.76 -0.71
C GLN A 147 -21.20 -1.67 0.11
N GLU A 148 -21.65 -2.89 0.42
CA GLU A 148 -20.81 -3.88 1.08
C GLU A 148 -19.80 -4.51 0.12
N ASN A 149 -20.11 -4.51 -1.18
CA ASN A 149 -19.26 -5.11 -2.20
C ASN A 149 -17.96 -4.33 -2.42
N GLY A 150 -16.89 -5.07 -2.61
CA GLY A 150 -15.56 -4.57 -2.86
C GLY A 150 -14.48 -5.41 -2.19
N PHE A 151 -13.25 -4.97 -2.33
CA PHE A 151 -12.10 -5.64 -1.73
C PHE A 151 -11.01 -4.64 -1.34
N LYS A 152 -10.18 -5.05 -0.39
CA LYS A 152 -8.90 -4.43 -0.08
C LYS A 152 -7.84 -5.50 -0.24
N LEU A 153 -7.06 -5.40 -1.30
CA LEU A 153 -6.01 -6.34 -1.67
C LEU A 153 -4.65 -5.69 -1.44
N ILE A 154 -3.80 -6.34 -0.66
CA ILE A 154 -2.41 -5.98 -0.49
C ILE A 154 -1.59 -6.91 -1.38
N ILE A 155 -0.73 -6.31 -2.21
CA ILE A 155 0.27 -7.04 -2.98
C ILE A 155 1.66 -6.60 -2.52
N THR A 156 2.55 -7.57 -2.28
CA THR A 156 3.91 -7.33 -1.80
C THR A 156 4.90 -8.13 -2.64
N ALA A 157 5.92 -7.46 -3.18
CA ALA A 157 7.09 -8.10 -3.77
C ALA A 157 7.98 -8.67 -2.66
N TYR A 158 8.26 -9.96 -2.71
CA TYR A 158 9.04 -10.64 -1.68
C TYR A 158 10.04 -11.64 -2.28
N LYS A 159 11.03 -12.03 -1.48
CA LYS A 159 11.94 -13.16 -1.78
C LYS A 159 11.78 -14.21 -0.69
N ASP A 160 11.63 -15.47 -1.10
CA ASP A 160 11.64 -16.62 -0.17
C ASP A 160 13.10 -17.04 0.09
N ILE A 161 13.70 -16.47 1.13
CA ILE A 161 15.12 -16.68 1.42
C ILE A 161 15.41 -18.12 1.86
N SER A 162 14.47 -18.79 2.52
CA SER A 162 14.61 -20.18 2.93
C SER A 162 14.64 -21.13 1.73
N ARG A 163 13.80 -20.90 0.72
CA ARG A 163 13.79 -21.73 -0.50
C ARG A 163 14.97 -21.45 -1.42
N LEU A 164 15.41 -20.19 -1.49
CA LEU A 164 16.47 -19.78 -2.42
C LEU A 164 17.88 -19.91 -1.82
N GLY A 165 18.01 -20.14 -0.51
CA GLY A 165 19.31 -20.17 0.17
C GLY A 165 20.05 -18.83 0.08
N LEU A 166 19.29 -17.72 -0.03
CA LEU A 166 19.82 -16.37 -0.16
C LEU A 166 19.82 -15.66 1.20
N LYS A 167 20.63 -14.62 1.32
CA LYS A 167 20.55 -13.69 2.45
C LYS A 167 19.54 -12.60 2.15
N CYS A 168 18.77 -12.19 3.15
CA CYS A 168 17.96 -10.98 3.04
C CYS A 168 18.89 -9.75 3.08
N GLY A 169 18.81 -8.92 2.03
CA GLY A 169 19.54 -7.65 1.97
C GLY A 169 18.71 -6.46 2.47
N ASP A 170 17.43 -6.69 2.74
CA ASP A 170 16.43 -5.70 3.11
C ASP A 170 15.83 -6.09 4.48
N PHE A 171 14.50 -6.09 4.63
CA PHE A 171 13.83 -6.49 5.86
C PHE A 171 13.41 -7.96 5.85
N GLU A 172 13.79 -8.69 6.90
CA GLU A 172 13.45 -10.10 7.08
C GLU A 172 12.26 -10.27 8.03
N CYS A 173 11.13 -10.70 7.47
CA CYS A 173 9.93 -11.07 8.20
C CYS A 173 10.18 -12.30 9.09
N LEU A 174 9.38 -12.48 10.15
CA LEU A 174 9.50 -13.65 11.05
C LEU A 174 9.16 -14.98 10.36
N ASN A 175 8.42 -14.94 9.25
CA ASN A 175 8.11 -16.08 8.39
C ASN A 175 9.19 -16.37 7.32
N ASN A 176 10.37 -15.75 7.41
CA ASN A 176 11.49 -15.89 6.47
C ASN A 176 11.21 -15.38 5.05
N PHE A 177 10.29 -14.42 4.91
CA PHE A 177 10.21 -13.62 3.69
C PHE A 177 11.08 -12.38 3.81
N CYS A 178 11.74 -12.03 2.71
CA CYS A 178 12.51 -10.80 2.61
C CYS A 178 11.73 -9.80 1.76
N ILE A 179 11.33 -8.68 2.36
CA ILE A 179 10.59 -7.59 1.72
C ILE A 179 11.43 -6.30 1.69
N PRO A 180 11.15 -5.37 0.76
CA PRO A 180 11.78 -4.05 0.75
C PRO A 180 11.61 -3.30 2.08
N SER A 181 12.69 -2.75 2.63
CA SER A 181 12.67 -2.08 3.94
C SER A 181 11.85 -0.80 3.99
N ASN A 182 11.45 -0.24 2.84
CA ASN A 182 10.53 0.89 2.80
C ASN A 182 9.09 0.52 3.17
N LEU A 183 8.75 -0.78 3.19
CA LEU A 183 7.42 -1.30 3.55
C LEU A 183 7.27 -1.62 5.04
N THR A 184 8.13 -1.07 5.90
CA THR A 184 8.04 -1.28 7.35
C THR A 184 7.50 -0.05 8.05
N CYS A 185 6.76 -0.28 9.14
CA CYS A 185 6.13 0.74 9.96
C CYS A 185 5.26 1.71 9.15
N ASP A 186 4.51 1.19 8.17
CA ASP A 186 3.65 1.97 7.28
C ASP A 186 2.15 1.72 7.52
N GLY A 187 1.82 0.91 8.52
CA GLY A 187 0.46 0.56 8.90
C GLY A 187 -0.15 -0.56 8.05
N ILE A 188 0.59 -1.16 7.12
CA ILE A 188 0.14 -2.25 6.26
C ILE A 188 0.99 -3.49 6.53
N ASN A 189 0.34 -4.62 6.81
CA ASN A 189 1.03 -5.88 7.03
C ASN A 189 1.46 -6.51 5.69
N HIS A 190 2.62 -6.10 5.20
CA HIS A 190 3.29 -6.61 4.02
C HIS A 190 3.96 -7.96 4.24
N CYS A 191 4.37 -8.30 5.47
CA CYS A 191 4.95 -9.62 5.76
C CYS A 191 3.90 -10.75 5.80
N GLY A 192 2.63 -10.43 6.00
CA GLY A 192 1.56 -11.39 6.29
C GLY A 192 1.53 -11.88 7.75
N ASP A 193 2.65 -11.82 8.48
CA ASP A 193 2.78 -12.14 9.90
C ASP A 193 2.83 -10.89 10.81
N ASN A 194 2.70 -9.69 10.23
CA ASN A 194 2.71 -8.38 10.88
C ASN A 194 4.05 -8.00 11.53
N SER A 195 5.14 -8.72 11.25
CA SER A 195 6.43 -8.45 11.87
C SER A 195 7.07 -7.13 11.43
N ASP A 196 6.74 -6.67 10.22
CA ASP A 196 7.04 -5.36 9.63
C ASP A 196 6.40 -4.18 10.35
N GLU A 197 5.33 -4.42 11.12
CA GLU A 197 4.54 -3.39 11.82
C GLU A 197 4.67 -3.48 13.35
N THR A 198 5.69 -4.17 13.85
CA THR A 198 5.88 -4.40 15.29
C THR A 198 7.27 -3.95 15.76
N SER A 199 7.57 -4.20 17.03
CA SER A 199 8.91 -3.98 17.59
C SER A 199 10.00 -4.78 16.86
N HIS A 200 9.67 -5.84 16.11
CA HIS A 200 10.65 -6.57 15.27
C HIS A 200 11.24 -5.66 14.18
N ALA A 201 10.42 -4.78 13.59
CA ALA A 201 10.87 -3.72 12.68
C ALA A 201 11.31 -2.42 13.38
N LEU A 202 11.35 -2.42 14.72
CA LEU A 202 11.66 -1.25 15.55
C LEU A 202 10.68 -0.06 15.32
N CYS A 203 9.41 -0.35 15.01
CA CYS A 203 8.40 0.69 14.89
C CYS A 203 8.14 1.38 16.23
N ILE A 204 8.11 2.71 16.23
CA ILE A 204 7.75 3.53 17.40
C ILE A 204 6.25 3.79 17.32
N GLY A 205 5.48 3.20 18.23
CA GLY A 205 4.04 3.41 18.36
C GLY A 205 3.66 4.72 19.05
#